data_AF-A0A5N4CX85-F1
#
_entry.id   AF-A0A5N4CX85-F1
#
_cell.length_a   1.000
_cell.length_b   1.000
_cell.length_c   1.000
_cell.angle_alpha   90.00
_cell.angle_beta   90.00
_cell.angle_gamma   90.00
#
_symmetry.space_group_name_H-M   'P 1'
#
loop_
_entity.id
_entity.type
_entity.pdbx_description
1 polymer ?
#
loop_
_entity_poly.entity_id
_entity_poly.type
_entity_poly.pdbx_seq_one_letter_code
_entity_poly.pdbx_strand_id
1 'polypeptide(L)'
;MTLPLPGTPWRKEQTEDLQRVLRTVDSEIPLVFVSGNHDVGNVPTPETIAEWQQTWGDDYFSFWVGGVLFLVLNSQFFYDASMCPALKQAQDQWLDQQLSIAGQQRCQHAVVFQHIPLFLQSIDEEDDYFNLTKSVRKEMADKFSKAGSSLGPQGSG
;
A
#
# COMPACT_ATOMS: atom_id res chain seq x y z
N MET A 1 -6.40 13.42 -7.55
CA MET A 1 -5.51 14.44 -8.14
C MET A 1 -4.12 13.87 -8.01
N THR A 2 -3.52 13.40 -9.11
CA THR A 2 -2.18 12.79 -9.08
C THR A 2 -1.13 13.90 -9.11
N LEU A 3 -0.10 13.79 -8.28
CA LEU A 3 1.06 14.67 -8.38
C LEU A 3 1.78 14.43 -9.72
N PRO A 4 2.46 15.43 -10.28
CA PRO A 4 3.29 15.25 -11.46
C PRO A 4 4.49 14.38 -11.07
N LEU A 5 5.04 13.59 -11.99
CA LEU A 5 6.10 12.62 -11.71
C LEU A 5 7.30 13.23 -10.93
N PRO A 6 8.06 12.43 -10.16
CA PRO A 6 9.27 12.90 -9.49
C PRO A 6 10.22 13.63 -10.46
N GLY A 7 10.80 14.75 -10.01
CA GLY A 7 11.73 15.57 -10.81
C GLY A 7 11.10 16.49 -11.87
N THR A 8 9.77 16.60 -11.94
CA THR A 8 9.09 17.53 -12.86
C THR A 8 9.04 18.97 -12.32
N PRO A 9 9.03 19.99 -13.20
CA PRO A 9 8.83 21.37 -12.78
C PRO A 9 7.52 21.54 -11.98
N TRP A 10 7.52 22.44 -11.00
CA TRP A 10 6.38 22.79 -10.15
C TRP A 10 5.88 21.73 -9.18
N ARG A 11 6.51 20.55 -9.10
CA ARG A 11 6.10 19.48 -8.17
C ARG A 11 6.07 19.97 -6.72
N LYS A 12 7.08 20.73 -6.31
CA LYS A 12 7.17 21.28 -4.95
C LYS A 12 5.99 22.23 -4.67
N GLU A 13 5.75 23.17 -5.56
CA GLU A 13 4.69 24.17 -5.45
C GLU A 13 3.30 23.51 -5.43
N GLN A 14 3.08 22.50 -6.29
CA GLN A 14 1.82 21.75 -6.32
C GLN A 14 1.60 20.91 -5.06
N THR A 15 2.66 20.29 -4.53
CA THR A 15 2.62 19.58 -3.24
C THR A 15 2.30 20.53 -2.09
N GLU A 16 2.94 21.70 -2.03
CA GLU A 16 2.69 22.71 -1.00
C GLU A 16 1.25 23.26 -1.07
N ASP A 17 0.73 23.47 -2.28
CA ASP A 17 -0.66 23.87 -2.51
C ASP A 17 -1.64 22.79 -2.06
N LEU A 18 -1.40 21.52 -2.42
CA LEU A 18 -2.22 20.40 -1.98
C LEU A 18 -2.21 20.28 -0.45
N GLN A 19 -1.04 20.35 0.19
CA GLN A 19 -0.94 20.34 1.64
C GLN A 19 -1.68 21.51 2.28
N ARG A 20 -1.69 22.70 1.64
CA ARG A 20 -2.44 23.87 2.14
C ARG A 20 -3.95 23.62 2.13
N VAL A 21 -4.47 23.01 1.07
CA VAL A 21 -5.89 22.64 0.97
C VAL A 21 -6.23 21.53 1.97
N LEU A 22 -5.38 20.50 2.11
CA LEU A 22 -5.61 19.40 3.04
C LEU A 22 -5.64 19.87 4.51
N ARG A 23 -4.88 20.92 4.85
CA ARG A 23 -4.95 21.56 6.18
C ARG A 23 -6.29 22.22 6.50
N THR A 24 -7.18 22.41 5.52
CA THR A 24 -8.54 22.94 5.76
C THR A 24 -9.57 21.83 6.01
N VAL A 25 -9.18 20.56 5.88
CA VAL A 25 -10.02 19.43 6.31
C VAL A 25 -10.12 19.49 7.83
N ASP A 26 -11.30 19.16 8.36
CA ASP A 26 -11.51 19.09 9.81
C ASP A 26 -10.48 18.14 10.45
N SER A 27 -9.82 18.61 11.50
CA SER A 27 -8.80 17.84 12.22
C SER A 27 -9.33 16.55 12.85
N GLU A 28 -10.64 16.42 13.05
CA GLU A 28 -11.28 15.19 13.52
C GLU A 28 -11.42 14.13 12.41
N ILE A 29 -11.13 14.47 11.14
CA ILE A 29 -11.17 13.55 9.99
C ILE A 29 -9.73 13.12 9.64
N PRO A 30 -9.32 11.87 9.95
CA PRO A 30 -7.99 11.39 9.59
C PRO A 30 -7.82 11.27 8.08
N LEU A 31 -6.66 11.72 7.58
CA LEU A 31 -6.26 11.57 6.19
C LEU A 31 -5.29 10.38 6.06
N VAL A 32 -5.58 9.48 5.13
CA VAL A 32 -4.75 8.31 4.82
C VAL A 32 -4.24 8.47 3.39
N PHE A 33 -2.92 8.50 3.23
CA PHE A 33 -2.27 8.62 1.93
C PHE A 33 -1.73 7.28 1.45
N VAL A 34 -1.83 7.04 0.15
CA VAL A 34 -1.37 5.82 -0.51
C VAL A 34 -0.48 6.24 -1.67
N SER A 35 0.77 5.80 -1.69
CA SER A 35 1.71 6.17 -2.75
C SER A 35 1.38 5.47 -4.06
N GLY A 36 1.44 6.21 -5.16
CA GLY A 36 1.37 5.67 -6.51
C GLY A 36 2.61 5.91 -7.35
N ASN A 37 2.58 5.44 -8.59
CA ASN A 37 3.67 5.62 -9.56
C ASN A 37 3.98 7.10 -9.88
N HIS A 38 3.00 7.98 -9.69
CA HIS A 38 3.16 9.43 -9.82
C HIS A 38 3.91 10.06 -8.64
N ASP A 39 3.97 9.36 -7.52
CA ASP A 39 4.56 9.86 -6.29
C ASP A 39 5.97 9.32 -6.11
N VAL A 40 6.19 8.03 -6.35
CA VAL A 40 7.48 7.35 -6.15
C VAL A 40 8.12 6.83 -7.44
N GLY A 41 7.47 6.99 -8.59
CA GLY A 41 7.94 6.50 -9.88
C GLY A 41 7.43 5.11 -10.26
N ASN A 42 7.49 4.77 -11.56
CA ASN A 42 7.18 3.41 -12.04
C ASN A 42 8.21 2.39 -11.51
N VAL A 43 9.47 2.82 -11.36
CA VAL A 43 10.57 2.05 -10.75
C VAL A 43 11.10 2.88 -9.57
N PRO A 44 10.55 2.73 -8.36
CA PRO A 44 10.98 3.50 -7.19
C PRO A 44 12.47 3.29 -6.88
N THR A 45 13.10 4.38 -6.44
CA THR A 45 14.47 4.39 -5.89
C THR A 45 14.43 4.77 -4.41
N PRO A 46 15.50 4.49 -3.63
CA PRO A 46 15.57 4.92 -2.23
C PRO A 46 15.33 6.43 -2.05
N GLU A 47 15.78 7.25 -3.00
CA GLU A 47 15.61 8.71 -2.97
C GLU A 47 14.15 9.10 -3.15
N THR A 48 13.43 8.49 -4.10
CA THR A 48 12.00 8.77 -4.32
C THR A 48 11.13 8.33 -3.15
N ILE A 49 11.48 7.22 -2.49
CA ILE A 49 10.80 6.76 -1.28
C ILE A 49 11.08 7.71 -0.11
N ALA A 50 12.33 8.14 0.06
CA ALA A 50 12.68 9.12 1.09
C ALA A 50 11.97 10.47 0.89
N GLU A 51 11.83 10.94 -0.36
CA GLU A 51 11.06 12.15 -0.69
C GLU A 51 9.59 11.99 -0.28
N TRP A 52 8.97 10.86 -0.61
CA TRP A 52 7.60 10.55 -0.18
C TRP A 52 7.49 10.57 1.34
N GLN A 53 8.37 9.83 2.04
CA GLN A 53 8.34 9.69 3.49
C GLN A 53 8.49 11.03 4.21
N GLN A 54 9.39 11.89 3.71
CA GLN A 54 9.57 13.24 4.23
C GLN A 54 8.32 14.13 4.03
N THR A 55 7.55 13.89 2.97
CA THR A 55 6.45 14.76 2.54
C THR A 55 5.09 14.32 3.09
N TRP A 56 4.83 13.02 3.09
CA TRP A 56 3.51 12.42 3.33
C TRP A 56 3.49 11.42 4.50
N GLY A 57 4.66 11.06 5.03
CA GLY A 57 4.83 10.01 6.04
C GLY A 57 5.07 8.63 5.43
N ASP A 58 4.97 7.59 6.24
CA ASP A 58 5.31 6.21 5.85
C ASP A 58 4.62 5.77 4.55
N ASP A 59 5.35 5.09 3.67
CA ASP A 59 4.84 4.58 2.37
C ASP A 59 4.07 3.27 2.49
N TYR A 60 4.23 2.57 3.62
CA TYR A 60 3.37 1.47 4.04
C TYR A 60 3.21 1.49 5.55
N PHE A 61 2.01 1.20 6.03
CA PHE A 61 1.69 1.18 7.45
C PHE A 61 0.36 0.47 7.70
N SER A 62 0.03 0.25 8.97
CA SER A 62 -1.24 -0.34 9.37
C SER A 62 -1.87 0.41 10.52
N PHE A 63 -3.19 0.32 10.63
CA PHE A 63 -3.93 0.87 11.75
C PHE A 63 -5.20 0.06 11.99
N TRP A 64 -5.75 0.17 13.20
CA TRP A 64 -6.94 -0.56 13.62
C TRP A 64 -8.09 0.40 13.91
N VAL A 65 -9.28 0.08 13.40
CA VAL A 65 -10.52 0.80 13.75
C VAL A 65 -11.61 -0.21 14.01
N GLY A 66 -12.17 -0.22 15.21
CA GLY A 66 -13.32 -1.07 15.54
C GLY A 66 -13.10 -2.59 15.32
N GLY A 67 -11.87 -3.08 15.48
CA GLY A 67 -11.54 -4.50 15.24
C GLY A 67 -11.28 -4.87 13.78
N VAL A 68 -11.24 -3.88 12.88
CA VAL A 68 -10.82 -4.00 11.49
C VAL A 68 -9.38 -3.53 11.35
N LEU A 69 -8.54 -4.35 10.71
CA LEU A 69 -7.18 -4.00 10.33
C LEU A 69 -7.18 -3.34 8.96
N PHE A 70 -6.58 -2.16 8.87
CA PHE A 70 -6.32 -1.50 7.60
C PHE A 70 -4.83 -1.58 7.29
N LEU A 71 -4.49 -2.00 6.08
CA LEU A 71 -3.14 -2.14 5.56
C LEU A 71 -2.96 -1.19 4.38
N VAL A 72 -2.03 -0.25 4.48
CA VAL A 72 -1.61 0.59 3.37
C VAL A 72 -0.31 0.02 2.83
N LEU A 73 -0.27 -0.33 1.54
CA LEU A 73 0.87 -0.93 0.88
C LEU A 73 1.41 0.00 -0.21
N ASN A 74 2.73 0.09 -0.32
CA ASN A 74 3.37 0.65 -1.49
C ASN A 74 3.38 -0.40 -2.61
N SER A 75 2.39 -0.32 -3.51
CA SER A 75 2.26 -1.25 -4.62
C SER A 75 3.33 -1.10 -5.69
N GLN A 76 4.07 0.02 -5.74
CA GLN A 76 5.14 0.17 -6.70
C GLN A 76 6.26 -0.84 -6.48
N PHE A 77 6.48 -1.26 -5.22
CA PHE A 77 7.44 -2.33 -4.97
C PHE A 77 7.00 -3.69 -5.51
N PHE A 78 5.68 -3.93 -5.65
CA PHE A 78 5.15 -5.15 -6.27
C PHE A 78 5.23 -5.11 -7.80
N TYR A 79 5.25 -3.91 -8.38
CA TYR A 79 5.34 -3.68 -9.81
C TYR A 79 6.79 -3.80 -10.31
N ASP A 80 7.69 -2.97 -9.77
CA ASP A 80 9.13 -3.02 -10.09
C ASP A 80 9.98 -2.39 -8.96
N ALA A 81 10.56 -3.23 -8.10
CA ALA A 81 11.49 -2.79 -7.05
C ALA A 81 12.96 -2.96 -7.41
N SER A 82 13.32 -3.08 -8.70
CA SER A 82 14.69 -3.40 -9.13
C SER A 82 15.75 -2.43 -8.62
N MET A 83 15.38 -1.16 -8.42
CA MET A 83 16.27 -0.11 -7.90
C MET A 83 16.29 0.01 -6.37
N CYS A 84 15.41 -0.70 -5.65
CA CYS A 84 15.33 -0.66 -4.18
C CYS A 84 14.91 -2.00 -3.55
N PRO A 85 15.55 -3.14 -3.89
CA PRO A 85 15.10 -4.47 -3.47
C PRO A 85 15.07 -4.64 -1.93
N ALA A 86 15.94 -3.95 -1.20
CA ALA A 86 15.97 -3.99 0.26
C ALA A 86 14.71 -3.34 0.89
N LEU A 87 14.20 -2.25 0.30
CA LEU A 87 12.98 -1.59 0.79
C LEU A 87 11.74 -2.46 0.53
N LYS A 88 11.67 -3.08 -0.65
CA LYS A 88 10.66 -4.10 -0.94
C LYS A 88 10.70 -5.25 0.05
N GLN A 89 11.88 -5.81 0.31
CA GLN A 89 12.02 -6.92 1.27
C GLN A 89 11.55 -6.51 2.67
N ALA A 90 11.81 -5.27 3.10
CA ALA A 90 11.32 -4.75 4.38
C ALA A 90 9.79 -4.69 4.43
N GLN A 91 9.13 -4.20 3.36
CA GLN A 91 7.67 -4.22 3.26
C GLN A 91 7.11 -5.65 3.27
N ASP A 92 7.73 -6.60 2.57
CA ASP A 92 7.28 -7.99 2.54
C ASP A 92 7.31 -8.64 3.92
N GLN A 93 8.43 -8.46 4.64
CA GLN A 93 8.58 -8.99 6.00
C GLN A 93 7.59 -8.35 6.96
N TRP A 94 7.41 -7.03 6.86
CA TRP A 94 6.44 -6.31 7.66
C TRP A 94 5.01 -6.79 7.39
N LEU A 95 4.64 -6.99 6.12
CA LEU A 95 3.30 -7.47 5.75
C LEU A 95 3.05 -8.86 6.32
N ASP A 96 4.01 -9.78 6.20
CA ASP A 96 3.89 -11.12 6.77
C ASP A 96 3.68 -11.07 8.29
N GLN A 97 4.35 -10.14 8.99
CA GLN A 97 4.13 -9.89 10.42
C GLN A 97 2.73 -9.36 10.71
N GLN A 98 2.24 -8.36 9.96
CA GLN A 98 0.90 -7.82 10.15
C GLN A 98 -0.20 -8.87 9.95
N LEU A 99 -0.06 -9.71 8.92
CA LEU A 99 -1.00 -10.81 8.65
C LEU A 99 -0.97 -11.87 9.75
N SER A 100 0.20 -12.15 10.32
CA SER A 100 0.32 -13.04 11.49
C SER A 100 -0.39 -12.46 12.72
N ILE A 101 -0.18 -11.18 13.00
CA ILE A 101 -0.83 -10.46 14.10
C ILE A 101 -2.36 -10.46 13.93
N ALA A 102 -2.85 -10.21 12.71
CA ALA A 102 -4.28 -10.24 12.40
C ALA A 102 -4.90 -11.59 12.81
N GLY A 103 -4.25 -12.70 12.41
CA GLY A 103 -4.65 -14.07 12.77
C GLY A 103 -4.73 -14.30 14.28
N GLN A 104 -3.73 -13.83 15.03
CA GLN A 104 -3.67 -13.98 16.48
C GLN A 104 -4.73 -13.15 17.22
N GLN A 105 -4.99 -11.93 16.76
CA GLN A 105 -5.93 -11.00 17.38
C GLN A 105 -7.39 -11.25 16.98
N ARG A 106 -7.66 -12.28 16.15
CA ARG A 106 -8.99 -12.58 15.59
C ARG A 106 -9.61 -11.35 14.94
N CYS A 107 -8.81 -10.70 14.09
CA CYS A 107 -9.25 -9.59 13.24
C CYS A 107 -10.59 -9.91 12.57
N GLN A 108 -11.59 -9.03 12.70
CA GLN A 108 -12.89 -9.29 12.07
C GLN A 108 -12.77 -9.21 10.54
N HIS A 109 -12.06 -8.18 10.07
CA HIS A 109 -11.81 -7.92 8.65
C HIS A 109 -10.45 -7.26 8.47
N ALA A 110 -9.75 -7.61 7.39
CA ALA A 110 -8.60 -6.87 6.91
C ALA A 110 -8.95 -6.14 5.60
N VAL A 111 -8.63 -4.85 5.53
CA VAL A 111 -8.85 -4.00 4.34
C VAL A 111 -7.49 -3.53 3.85
N VAL A 112 -7.22 -3.71 2.56
CA VAL A 112 -5.94 -3.32 1.94
C VAL A 112 -6.16 -2.12 1.03
N PHE A 113 -5.36 -1.07 1.22
CA PHE A 113 -5.25 0.08 0.34
C PHE A 113 -3.93 0.01 -0.43
N GLN A 114 -4.02 0.18 -1.75
CA GLN A 114 -2.87 0.24 -2.64
C GLN A 114 -3.25 0.98 -3.94
N HIS A 115 -2.27 1.48 -4.67
CA HIS A 115 -2.49 2.25 -5.89
C HIS A 115 -2.69 1.37 -7.13
N ILE A 116 -1.83 0.36 -7.33
CA ILE A 116 -1.98 -0.61 -8.43
C ILE A 116 -2.92 -1.72 -7.98
N PRO A 117 -4.01 -1.99 -8.70
CA PRO A 117 -4.89 -3.11 -8.37
C PRO A 117 -4.18 -4.44 -8.61
N LEU A 118 -4.53 -5.47 -7.82
CA LEU A 118 -4.04 -6.83 -8.09
C LEU A 118 -4.46 -7.28 -9.50
N PHE A 119 -5.73 -7.06 -9.85
CA PHE A 119 -6.32 -7.35 -11.15
C PHE A 119 -7.49 -6.38 -11.42
N LEU A 120 -7.85 -6.20 -12.69
CA LEU A 120 -8.96 -5.37 -13.14
C LEU A 120 -10.25 -6.16 -13.35
N GLN A 121 -10.14 -7.34 -13.97
CA GLN A 121 -11.26 -8.19 -14.35
C GLN A 121 -11.19 -9.55 -13.66
N SER A 122 -10.02 -10.21 -13.69
CA SER A 122 -9.84 -11.52 -13.06
C SER A 122 -8.41 -11.75 -12.62
N ILE A 123 -8.22 -12.60 -11.60
CA ILE A 123 -6.88 -12.92 -11.09
C ILE A 123 -5.96 -13.54 -12.16
N ASP A 124 -6.55 -14.21 -13.16
CA ASP A 124 -5.85 -14.90 -14.25
C ASP A 124 -5.70 -14.06 -15.52
N GLU A 125 -6.11 -12.78 -15.52
CA GLU A 125 -5.97 -11.90 -16.68
C GLU A 125 -4.50 -11.70 -17.09
N GLU A 126 -4.23 -11.29 -18.33
CA GLU A 126 -2.85 -11.03 -18.75
C GLU A 126 -2.21 -9.86 -18.00
N ASP A 127 -0.88 -9.85 -17.95
CA ASP A 127 -0.12 -8.75 -17.36
C ASP A 127 -0.26 -7.51 -18.26
N ASP A 128 -0.58 -6.37 -17.64
CA ASP A 128 -0.75 -5.08 -18.30
C ASP A 128 -0.16 -3.98 -17.42
N TYR A 129 -0.02 -2.77 -17.95
CA TYR A 129 0.44 -1.59 -17.23
C TYR A 129 -0.42 -1.26 -16.00
N PHE A 130 -1.70 -1.62 -16.03
CA PHE A 130 -2.67 -1.26 -15.00
C PHE A 130 -2.88 -2.34 -13.93
N ASN A 131 -2.17 -3.47 -13.98
CA ASN A 131 -2.27 -4.54 -13.01
C ASN A 131 -0.90 -5.05 -12.57
N LEU A 132 -0.87 -5.87 -11.52
CA LEU A 132 0.35 -6.56 -11.09
C LEU A 132 0.58 -7.81 -11.92
N THR A 133 1.80 -8.35 -11.94
CA THR A 133 2.06 -9.59 -12.67
C THR A 133 1.31 -10.78 -12.06
N LYS A 134 0.92 -11.77 -12.87
CA LYS A 134 0.26 -13.01 -12.40
C LYS A 134 0.98 -13.66 -11.21
N SER A 135 2.32 -13.67 -11.24
CA SER A 135 3.14 -14.23 -10.15
C SER A 135 2.89 -13.52 -8.83
N VAL A 136 2.94 -12.19 -8.85
CA VAL A 136 2.71 -11.34 -7.67
C VAL A 136 1.27 -11.47 -7.20
N ARG A 137 0.28 -11.46 -8.12
CA ARG A 137 -1.14 -11.63 -7.76
C ARG A 137 -1.36 -12.92 -6.98
N LYS A 138 -0.80 -14.03 -7.48
CA LYS A 138 -0.90 -15.33 -6.83
C LYS A 138 -0.25 -15.33 -5.46
N GLU A 139 0.96 -14.78 -5.34
CA GLU A 139 1.64 -14.65 -4.05
C GLU A 139 0.79 -13.87 -3.04
N MET A 140 0.28 -12.70 -3.42
CA MET A 140 -0.52 -11.85 -2.55
C MET A 140 -1.86 -12.48 -2.21
N ALA A 141 -2.53 -13.12 -3.17
CA ALA A 141 -3.78 -13.84 -2.95
C ALA A 141 -3.56 -15.02 -1.98
N ASP A 142 -2.46 -15.75 -2.10
CA ASP A 142 -2.11 -16.84 -1.18
C ASP A 142 -1.84 -16.31 0.24
N LYS A 143 -1.09 -15.20 0.37
CA LYS A 143 -0.85 -14.54 1.67
C LYS A 143 -2.15 -14.11 2.33
N PHE A 144 -3.01 -13.41 1.60
CA PHE A 144 -4.28 -12.90 2.11
C PHE A 144 -5.27 -14.02 2.44
N SER A 145 -5.35 -15.07 1.62
CA SER A 145 -6.25 -16.21 1.86
C SER A 145 -5.84 -17.05 3.06
N LYS A 146 -4.52 -17.26 3.27
CA LYS A 146 -3.99 -17.94 4.45
C LYS A 146 -4.29 -17.16 5.72
N ALA A 147 -4.11 -15.84 5.68
CA ALA A 147 -4.47 -14.96 6.79
C ALA A 147 -5.99 -14.98 7.03
N GLY A 148 -6.82 -14.92 5.99
CA GLY A 148 -8.28 -15.00 6.12
C GLY A 148 -8.77 -16.31 6.75
N SER A 149 -8.12 -17.43 6.40
CA SER A 149 -8.48 -18.75 6.94
C SER A 149 -8.13 -18.92 8.42
N SER A 150 -7.12 -18.19 8.92
CA SER A 150 -6.80 -18.16 10.36
C SER A 150 -7.72 -17.23 11.17
N LEU A 151 -8.54 -16.41 10.50
CA LEU A 151 -9.54 -15.51 11.10
C LEU A 151 -10.93 -16.15 11.26
N GLY A 152 -11.15 -17.35 10.73
CA GLY A 152 -12.42 -18.06 10.86
C GLY A 152 -12.73 -18.47 12.31
N PRO A 153 -14.02 -18.53 12.71
CA PRO A 153 -14.39 -18.96 14.06
C PRO A 153 -14.04 -20.44 14.22
N GLN A 154 -13.02 -20.74 15.03
CA GLN A 154 -12.90 -22.09 15.58
C GLN A 154 -13.99 -22.25 16.63
N GLY A 155 -14.97 -23.09 16.32
CA GLY A 155 -16.16 -23.29 17.14
C GLY A 155 -15.85 -23.62 18.60
N SER A 156 -16.56 -22.96 19.50
CA SER A 156 -16.76 -23.42 20.87
C SER A 156 -17.65 -24.66 20.82
N GLY A 157 -17.09 -25.81 21.23
CA GLY A 157 -17.86 -26.99 21.61
C GLY A 157 -18.61 -26.80 22.92
#